data_AF-A0A087H887-F1
#
_entry.id   AF-A0A087H887-F1
#
_cell.length_a   1.000
_cell.length_b   1.000
_cell.length_c   1.000
_cell.angle_alpha   90.00
_cell.angle_beta   90.00
_cell.angle_gamma   90.00
#
_symmetry.space_group_name_H-M   'P 1'
#
loop_
_entity.id
_entity.type
_entity.pdbx_description
1 polymer ?
#
loop_
_entity_poly.entity_id
_entity_poly.type
_entity_poly.pdbx_seq_one_letter_code
_entity_poly.pdbx_strand_id
1 'polypeptide(L)'
;MATVRWLLNFLSHANKQESMEDLGENGLVKASSSGFKMPLHYPKYTKEDYEKMEEWRLDLLLLDYGLLAFHDASLREKRDFAMGTFLWSHQP
;
A
#
# COMPACT_ATOMS: atom_id res chain seq x y z
N MET A 1 14.19 19.20 -10.61
CA MET A 1 13.88 18.11 -11.57
C MET A 1 13.70 16.84 -10.77
N ALA A 2 12.46 16.49 -10.41
CA ALA A 2 12.16 15.35 -9.54
C ALA A 2 12.20 14.06 -10.37
N THR A 3 13.30 13.31 -10.24
CA THR A 3 13.51 12.05 -10.95
C THR A 3 12.51 11.01 -10.46
N VAL A 4 11.84 10.32 -11.39
CA VAL A 4 10.84 9.24 -11.22
C VAL A 4 11.38 7.96 -10.54
N ARG A 5 12.31 8.10 -9.59
CA ARG A 5 12.93 7.00 -8.83
C ARG A 5 11.89 6.15 -8.09
N TRP A 6 10.78 6.75 -7.66
CA TRP A 6 9.68 6.01 -7.01
C TRP A 6 9.00 5.02 -7.98
N LEU A 7 8.71 5.44 -9.22
CA LEU A 7 8.11 4.57 -10.25
C LEU A 7 9.04 3.41 -10.60
N LEU A 8 10.34 3.66 -10.70
CA LEU A 8 11.32 2.60 -10.96
C LEU A 8 11.43 1.62 -9.79
N ASN A 9 11.37 2.10 -8.54
CA ASN A 9 11.36 1.21 -7.38
C ASN A 9 10.07 0.38 -7.30
N PHE A 10 8.94 0.96 -7.66
CA PHE A 10 7.64 0.27 -7.76
C PHE A 10 7.62 -0.81 -8.85
N LEU A 11 8.07 -0.48 -10.07
CA LEU A 11 8.16 -1.46 -11.17
C LEU A 11 9.14 -2.60 -10.84
N SER A 12 10.25 -2.28 -10.17
CA SER A 12 11.24 -3.27 -9.74
C SER A 12 10.66 -4.23 -8.69
N HIS A 13 9.81 -3.75 -7.79
CA HIS A 13 9.10 -4.59 -6.82
C HIS A 13 7.95 -5.39 -7.45
N ALA A 14 7.21 -4.80 -8.41
CA ALA A 14 6.13 -5.49 -9.12
C ALA A 14 6.65 -6.70 -9.92
N ASN A 15 7.86 -6.59 -10.48
CA ASN A 15 8.49 -7.67 -11.24
C ASN A 15 9.13 -8.75 -10.34
N LYS A 16 9.10 -8.58 -9.01
CA LYS A 16 9.64 -9.53 -8.02
C LYS A 16 8.54 -10.33 -7.31
N GLN A 17 7.36 -10.45 -7.91
CA GLN A 17 6.43 -11.53 -7.56
C GLN A 17 6.99 -12.83 -8.13
N GLU A 18 7.98 -13.40 -7.44
CA GLU A 18 8.38 -14.78 -7.68
C GLU A 18 7.20 -15.69 -7.33
N SER A 19 6.79 -16.45 -8.34
CA SER A 19 5.85 -17.54 -8.32
C SER A 19 6.26 -18.59 -7.27
N MET A 20 5.70 -18.51 -6.07
CA MET A 20 5.51 -19.69 -5.24
C MET A 20 4.15 -20.28 -5.58
N GLU A 21 4.17 -21.14 -6.60
CA GLU A 21 3.09 -22.07 -6.89
C GLU A 21 3.09 -23.12 -5.78
N ASP A 22 2.31 -22.87 -4.71
CA ASP A 22 2.01 -23.90 -3.72
C ASP A 22 1.02 -24.88 -4.36
N LEU A 23 1.54 -25.96 -4.93
CA LEU A 23 0.77 -27.07 -5.47
C LEU A 23 0.13 -27.86 -4.32
N GLY A 24 -0.95 -27.32 -3.75
CA GLY A 24 -1.88 -28.07 -2.93
C GLY A 24 -2.62 -29.12 -3.78
N GLU A 25 -2.57 -30.37 -3.35
CA GLU A 25 -3.03 -31.60 -4.01
C GLU A 25 -4.56 -31.72 -4.25
N ASN A 26 -5.27 -30.60 -4.40
CA ASN A 26 -6.73 -30.57 -4.52
C ASN A 26 -7.27 -29.52 -5.51
N GLY A 27 -6.42 -28.96 -6.39
CA GLY A 27 -6.86 -28.19 -7.57
C GLY A 27 -7.61 -26.89 -7.29
N LEU A 28 -7.77 -26.50 -6.02
CA LEU A 28 -8.36 -25.24 -5.62
C LEU A 28 -7.24 -24.23 -5.42
N VAL A 29 -6.98 -23.41 -6.43
CA VAL A 29 -6.13 -22.23 -6.31
C VAL A 29 -6.75 -21.33 -5.25
N LYS A 30 -6.20 -21.35 -4.03
CA LYS A 30 -6.56 -20.36 -3.01
C LYS A 30 -5.96 -19.04 -3.47
N ALA A 31 -6.73 -18.27 -4.24
CA ALA A 31 -6.42 -16.88 -4.50
C ALA A 31 -6.10 -16.24 -3.16
N SER A 32 -4.84 -15.83 -2.97
CA SER A 32 -4.48 -15.01 -1.83
C SER A 32 -5.45 -13.84 -1.86
N SER A 33 -6.26 -13.70 -0.81
CA SER A 33 -7.38 -12.74 -0.75
C SER A 33 -6.94 -11.27 -0.74
N SER A 34 -5.70 -11.01 -1.15
CA SER A 34 -5.04 -9.73 -1.35
C SER A 34 -5.23 -9.23 -2.79
N GLY A 35 -6.45 -9.32 -3.33
CA GLY A 35 -6.81 -8.48 -4.47
C GLY A 35 -6.93 -7.03 -4.01
N PHE A 36 -6.59 -6.07 -4.87
CA PHE A 36 -6.97 -4.67 -4.68
C PHE A 36 -8.50 -4.61 -4.51
N LYS A 37 -8.98 -4.42 -3.29
CA LYS A 37 -10.40 -4.17 -3.04
C LYS A 37 -10.63 -2.73 -3.43
N MET A 38 -11.43 -2.49 -4.47
CA MET A 38 -11.84 -1.14 -4.87
C MET A 38 -12.47 -0.44 -3.66
N PRO A 39 -11.79 0.51 -3.01
CA PRO A 39 -12.34 1.16 -1.83
C PRO A 39 -13.44 2.11 -2.32
N LEU A 40 -14.68 1.90 -1.88
CA LEU A 40 -15.78 2.82 -2.20
C LEU A 40 -15.56 4.22 -1.60
N HIS A 41 -14.68 4.33 -0.59
CA HIS A 41 -14.44 5.57 0.15
C HIS A 41 -12.95 5.82 0.33
N TYR A 42 -12.49 6.91 -0.29
CA TYR A 42 -11.16 7.44 -0.08
C TYR A 42 -10.99 7.92 1.37
N PRO A 43 -9.79 7.79 1.97
CA PRO A 43 -9.59 8.17 3.36
C PRO A 43 -9.73 9.69 3.49
N LYS A 44 -10.40 10.16 4.55
CA LYS A 44 -10.64 11.58 4.82
C LYS A 44 -9.89 12.07 6.05
N TYR A 45 -8.65 11.61 6.21
CA TYR A 45 -7.78 12.02 7.32
C TYR A 45 -7.07 13.32 6.95
N THR A 46 -6.89 14.21 7.93
CA THR A 46 -6.07 15.41 7.73
C THR A 46 -4.59 15.06 7.79
N LYS A 47 -3.74 16.04 7.45
CA LYS A 47 -2.29 15.87 7.58
C LYS A 47 -1.89 15.58 9.03
N GLU A 48 -2.48 16.31 9.98
CA GLU A 48 -2.22 16.15 11.41
C GLU A 48 -2.66 14.77 11.91
N ASP A 49 -3.75 14.22 11.35
CA ASP A 49 -4.20 12.87 11.65
C ASP A 49 -3.15 11.84 11.22
N TYR A 50 -2.58 11.97 10.02
CA TYR A 50 -1.52 11.08 9.54
C TYR A 50 -0.24 11.18 10.35
N GLU A 51 0.18 12.39 10.72
CA GLU A 51 1.37 12.62 11.55
C GLU A 51 1.28 11.96 12.92
N LYS A 52 0.06 11.88 13.48
CA LYS A 52 -0.22 11.25 14.77
C LYS A 52 -0.65 9.79 14.65
N MET A 53 -0.88 9.29 13.44
CA MET A 53 -1.40 7.94 13.20
C MET A 53 -0.40 6.88 13.66
N GLU A 54 -0.87 5.93 14.46
CA GLU A 54 -0.07 4.78 14.93
C GLU A 54 0.22 3.80 13.79
N GLU A 55 1.30 3.04 13.93
CA GLU A 55 1.82 2.15 12.87
C GLU A 55 0.80 1.12 12.41
N TRP A 56 0.17 0.41 13.35
CA TRP A 56 -0.83 -0.62 13.03
C TRP A 56 -2.01 -0.05 12.22
N ARG A 57 -2.38 1.22 12.44
CA ARG A 57 -3.48 1.86 11.72
C ARG A 57 -3.07 2.23 10.29
N LEU A 58 -1.81 2.59 10.08
CA LEU A 58 -1.23 2.75 8.75
C LEU A 58 -1.11 1.40 8.04
N ASP A 59 -0.72 0.34 8.74
CA ASP A 59 -0.62 -1.00 8.16
C ASP A 59 -1.98 -1.50 7.67
N LEU A 60 -3.03 -1.33 8.48
CA LEU A 60 -4.40 -1.65 8.06
C LEU A 60 -4.85 -0.77 6.89
N LEU A 61 -4.58 0.53 6.93
CA LEU A 61 -4.93 1.45 5.85
C LEU A 61 -4.24 1.07 4.54
N LEU A 62 -2.95 0.76 4.56
CA LEU A 62 -2.21 0.38 3.36
C LEU A 62 -2.65 -1.00 2.86
N LEU A 63 -2.90 -1.94 3.77
CA LEU A 63 -3.44 -3.26 3.47
C LEU A 63 -4.81 -3.19 2.77
N ASP A 64 -5.73 -2.38 3.28
CA ASP A 64 -7.07 -2.19 2.70
C ASP A 64 -7.01 -1.66 1.25
N TYR A 65 -5.94 -0.94 0.90
CA TYR A 65 -5.68 -0.41 -0.43
C TYR A 65 -4.74 -1.29 -1.28
N GLY A 66 -4.41 -2.49 -0.81
CA GLY A 66 -3.54 -3.44 -1.52
C GLY A 66 -2.06 -3.02 -1.58
N LEU A 67 -1.63 -2.10 -0.72
CA LEU A 67 -0.28 -1.52 -0.69
C LEU A 67 0.64 -2.34 0.24
N LEU A 68 0.70 -3.66 0.01
CA LEU A 68 1.46 -4.61 0.85
C LEU A 68 2.98 -4.37 0.89
N ALA A 69 3.52 -3.62 -0.07
CA ALA A 69 4.96 -3.36 -0.16
C ALA A 69 5.52 -2.58 1.04
N PHE A 70 4.65 -2.04 1.91
CA PHE A 70 5.02 -1.20 3.03
C PHE A 70 4.99 -1.90 4.39
N HIS A 71 4.72 -3.21 4.46
CA HIS A 71 4.69 -3.92 5.75
C HIS A 71 6.00 -3.80 6.54
N ASP A 72 7.14 -3.87 5.87
CA ASP A 72 8.48 -3.77 6.47
C ASP A 72 9.04 -2.34 6.49
N ALA A 73 8.27 -1.34 6.04
CA ALA A 73 8.71 0.05 6.02
C ALA A 73 8.68 0.68 7.43
N SER A 74 9.52 1.68 7.66
CA SER A 74 9.48 2.42 8.93
C SER A 74 8.18 3.21 9.07
N LEU A 75 7.75 3.46 10.31
CA LEU A 75 6.57 4.30 10.61
C LEU A 75 6.60 5.65 9.86
N ARG A 76 7.77 6.27 9.76
CA ARG A 76 7.93 7.55 9.06
C ARG A 76 7.68 7.41 7.56
N GLU A 77 8.22 6.37 6.93
CA GLU A 77 7.99 6.10 5.50
C GLU A 77 6.52 5.76 5.20
N LYS A 78 5.86 4.98 6.08
CA LYS A 78 4.43 4.69 5.99
C LYS A 78 3.60 5.98 6.02
N ARG A 79 3.91 6.91 6.93
CA ARG A 79 3.25 8.22 7.02
C ARG A 79 3.50 9.09 5.79
N ASP A 80 4.76 9.22 5.38
CA ASP A 80 5.13 10.04 4.23
C ASP A 80 4.43 9.53 2.95
N PHE A 81 4.37 8.21 2.78
CA PHE A 81 3.68 7.58 1.67
C PHE A 81 2.15 7.74 1.75
N ALA A 82 1.54 7.50 2.91
CA ALA A 82 0.10 7.67 3.11
C ALA A 82 -0.33 9.13 2.90
N MET A 83 0.42 10.10 3.43
CA MET A 83 0.18 11.51 3.19
C MET A 83 0.31 11.86 1.71
N GLY A 84 1.35 11.39 1.02
CA GLY A 84 1.53 11.65 -0.41
C GLY A 84 0.48 10.97 -1.30
N THR A 85 -0.10 9.86 -0.86
CA THR A 85 -1.07 9.06 -1.63
C THR A 85 -2.52 9.45 -1.35
N PHE A 86 -2.84 9.81 -0.11
CA PHE A 86 -4.21 10.02 0.39
C PHE A 86 -4.56 11.46 0.75
N LEU A 87 -3.58 12.37 0.91
CA LEU A 87 -3.90 13.79 0.98
C LEU A 87 -4.12 14.31 -0.43
N TRP A 88 -5.36 14.19 -0.90
CA TRP A 88 -5.77 14.95 -2.07
C TRP A 88 -5.80 16.44 -1.68
N SER A 89 -5.07 17.27 -2.42
CA SER A 89 -5.19 18.73 -2.30
C SER A 89 -6.59 19.14 -2.76
N HIS A 90 -7.55 19.09 -1.84
CA HIS A 90 -8.84 19.76 -2.00
C HIS A 90 -8.63 21.22 -1.61
N GLN A 91 -7.93 21.97 -2.46
CA GLN A 91 -7.98 23.43 -2.38
C GLN A 91 -8.19 23.99 -3.80
N PRO A 92 -9.08 24.99 -3.93
CA PRO A 92 -9.77 25.37 -5.15
C PRO A 92 -8.88 25.96 -6.25
#